data_AF-A0A6P4BPI9-F1
#
_entry.id   AF-A0A6P4BPI9-F1
#
_cell.length_a   1.000
_cell.length_b   1.000
_cell.length_c   1.000
_cell.angle_alpha   90.00
_cell.angle_beta   90.00
_cell.angle_gamma   90.00
#
_symmetry.space_group_name_H-M   'P 1'
#
loop_
_entity.id
_entity.type
_entity.pdbx_description
1 polymer ?
#
loop_
_entity_poly.entity_id
_entity_poly.type
_entity_poly.pdbx_seq_one_letter_code
_entity_poly.pdbx_strand_id
1 'polypeptide(L)'
;MGDGLFGNPITNATLEGMPDYEDNRNIDRKDRARVALNMRSSEEKSVRAVQYLQTMKDQCDGELGGTLCLLYNATGDPIRYVTHYDWGNGHPGPTPYPMEIANGQWAAFLHVPLSRDKPYATGAIVYGGKDPRGVDCDWMVSWDNPTDKINNTPKIYSEIREKNHFLNPDYWPAVYNKMQVSGICHDSVKDVDNQYGCSLSVSIGSNRFPILVAVFTLQDV
;
A
#
# COMPACT_ATOMS: atom_id res chain seq x y z
N MET A 1 -0.15 19.15 5.80
CA MET A 1 0.62 18.00 5.30
C MET A 1 0.38 16.87 6.28
N GLY A 2 -0.07 15.70 5.83
CA GLY A 2 -0.29 14.57 6.73
C GLY A 2 1.05 13.97 7.14
N ASP A 3 1.21 13.68 8.44
CA ASP A 3 2.51 13.33 9.05
C ASP A 3 3.17 12.05 8.48
N GLY A 4 2.48 11.27 7.64
CA GLY A 4 2.96 10.02 7.04
C GLY A 4 3.14 10.04 5.51
N LEU A 5 3.25 11.20 4.85
CA LEU A 5 3.46 11.29 3.38
C LEU A 5 4.86 11.82 3.02
N PHE A 6 5.53 11.16 2.08
CA PHE A 6 6.92 11.42 1.72
C PHE A 6 7.15 11.49 0.21
N GLY A 7 7.90 12.49 -0.22
CA GLY A 7 8.20 12.79 -1.62
C GLY A 7 7.24 13.81 -2.23
N ASN A 8 7.71 14.47 -3.28
CA ASN A 8 6.89 15.42 -4.04
C ASN A 8 5.99 14.67 -5.04
N PRO A 9 4.74 15.10 -5.24
CA PRO A 9 3.88 14.54 -6.28
C PRO A 9 4.51 14.68 -7.68
N ILE A 10 4.44 13.60 -8.46
CA ILE A 10 4.83 13.58 -9.87
C ILE A 10 3.59 13.88 -10.72
N THR A 11 3.59 15.08 -11.29
CA THR A 11 2.47 15.67 -12.04
C THR A 11 2.90 15.97 -13.48
N ASN A 12 1.99 16.48 -14.32
CA ASN A 12 2.37 16.95 -15.66
C ASN A 12 3.48 18.01 -15.60
N ALA A 13 3.39 18.97 -14.67
CA ALA A 13 4.43 19.99 -14.50
C ALA A 13 5.80 19.39 -14.13
N THR A 14 5.82 18.28 -13.39
CA THR A 14 7.06 17.55 -13.10
C THR A 14 7.67 16.96 -14.37
N LEU A 15 6.83 16.41 -15.26
CA LEU A 15 7.25 15.82 -16.52
C LEU A 15 7.66 16.89 -17.54
N GLU A 16 6.92 17.99 -17.67
CA GLU A 16 7.24 19.12 -18.56
C GLU A 16 8.64 19.71 -18.30
N GLY A 17 9.15 19.59 -17.06
CA GLY A 17 10.52 19.97 -16.70
C GLY A 17 11.60 18.94 -17.05
N MET A 18 11.26 17.78 -17.61
CA MET A 18 12.19 16.72 -17.98
C MET A 18 12.52 16.77 -19.47
N PRO A 19 13.80 16.53 -19.86
CA PRO A 19 14.21 16.54 -21.27
C PRO A 19 13.39 15.61 -22.18
N ASP A 20 12.98 14.45 -21.67
CA ASP A 20 12.22 13.45 -22.42
C ASP A 20 10.78 13.88 -22.74
N TYR A 21 10.29 14.96 -22.12
CA TYR A 21 8.91 15.46 -22.26
C TYR A 21 8.82 16.95 -22.59
N GLU A 22 9.95 17.63 -22.83
CA GLU A 22 10.02 19.09 -23.04
C GLU A 22 9.14 19.57 -24.21
N ASP A 23 8.98 18.74 -25.25
CA ASP A 23 8.11 19.00 -26.42
C ASP A 23 6.81 18.17 -26.43
N ASN A 24 6.57 17.36 -25.39
CA ASN A 24 5.41 16.46 -25.38
C ASN A 24 4.14 17.21 -24.92
N ARG A 25 3.26 17.53 -25.88
CA ARG A 25 1.97 18.18 -25.61
C ARG A 25 0.91 17.27 -25.00
N ASN A 26 1.14 15.96 -24.95
CA ASN A 26 0.16 14.94 -24.57
C ASN A 26 0.70 14.02 -23.47
N ILE A 27 1.14 14.59 -22.35
CA ILE A 27 1.51 13.82 -21.16
C ILE A 27 0.27 13.12 -20.60
N ASP A 28 0.28 11.79 -20.60
CA ASP A 28 -0.82 10.98 -20.11
C ASP A 28 -0.55 10.36 -18.73
N ARG A 29 -1.51 9.56 -18.24
CA ARG A 29 -1.39 8.88 -16.94
C ARG A 29 -0.23 7.88 -16.92
N LYS A 30 -0.02 7.14 -18.01
CA LYS A 30 1.03 6.11 -18.10
C LYS A 30 2.40 6.75 -18.06
N ASP A 31 2.57 7.92 -18.68
CA ASP A 31 3.81 8.69 -18.59
C ASP A 31 4.12 9.06 -17.12
N ARG A 32 3.13 9.63 -16.41
CA ARG A 32 3.26 9.97 -14.99
C ARG A 32 3.53 8.75 -14.11
N ALA A 33 2.88 7.63 -14.40
CA ALA A 33 3.07 6.35 -13.70
C ALA A 33 4.49 5.81 -13.88
N ARG A 34 4.99 5.79 -15.13
CA ARG A 34 6.36 5.35 -15.48
C ARG A 34 7.42 6.19 -14.76
N VAL A 35 7.29 7.51 -14.84
CA VAL A 35 8.23 8.42 -14.16
C VAL A 35 8.16 8.22 -12.64
N ALA A 36 6.97 8.05 -12.08
CA ALA A 36 6.84 7.73 -10.66
C ALA A 36 7.52 6.43 -10.28
N LEU A 37 7.35 5.36 -11.05
CA LEU A 37 8.00 4.08 -10.77
C LEU A 37 9.54 4.20 -10.81
N ASN A 38 10.07 4.90 -11.82
CA ASN A 38 11.51 5.14 -11.97
C ASN A 38 12.09 6.00 -10.83
N MET A 39 11.29 6.95 -10.32
CA MET A 39 11.69 7.84 -9.22
C MET A 39 11.38 7.28 -7.83
N ARG A 40 11.00 6.01 -7.66
CA ARG A 40 10.58 5.47 -6.35
C ARG A 40 11.60 5.63 -5.22
N SER A 41 12.89 5.64 -5.56
CA SER A 41 14.01 5.78 -4.63
C SER A 41 14.69 7.16 -4.67
N SER A 42 14.16 8.12 -5.45
CA SER A 42 14.74 9.46 -5.54
C SER A 42 14.54 10.28 -4.27
N GLU A 43 15.33 11.35 -4.08
CA GLU A 43 15.11 12.34 -3.01
C GLU A 43 15.08 11.77 -1.58
N GLU A 44 15.67 10.60 -1.36
CA GLU A 44 15.70 9.90 -0.07
C GLU A 44 14.31 9.65 0.55
N LYS A 45 13.23 9.77 -0.24
CA LYS A 45 11.86 9.72 0.26
C LYS A 45 11.51 8.39 0.93
N SER A 46 12.05 7.28 0.42
CA SER A 46 11.89 5.96 1.02
C SER A 46 12.66 5.84 2.34
N VAL A 47 13.85 6.46 2.45
CA VAL A 47 14.64 6.50 3.69
C VAL A 47 13.90 7.28 4.77
N ARG A 48 13.35 8.45 4.43
CA ARG A 48 12.55 9.26 5.36
C ARG A 48 11.28 8.54 5.82
N ALA A 49 10.60 7.84 4.92
CA ALA A 49 9.43 7.04 5.26
C ALA A 49 9.78 5.88 6.22
N VAL A 50 10.91 5.20 5.99
CA VAL A 50 11.41 4.14 6.90
C VAL A 50 11.80 4.72 8.26
N GLN A 51 12.52 5.85 8.30
CA GLN A 51 12.90 6.51 9.55
C GLN A 51 11.67 6.90 10.38
N TYR A 52 10.65 7.45 9.72
CA TYR A 52 9.37 7.78 10.35
C TYR A 52 8.71 6.54 10.99
N LEU A 53 8.71 5.40 10.29
CA LEU A 53 8.21 4.13 10.82
C LEU A 53 9.01 3.64 12.02
N GLN A 54 10.34 3.78 12.01
CA GLN A 54 11.16 3.41 13.17
C GLN A 54 10.81 4.29 14.38
N THR A 55 10.62 5.60 14.19
CA THR A 55 10.19 6.49 15.28
C THR A 55 8.81 6.09 15.83
N MET A 56 7.85 5.70 15.00
CA MET A 56 6.55 5.21 15.47
C MET A 56 6.66 3.87 16.21
N LYS A 57 7.52 2.97 15.74
CA LYS A 57 7.81 1.70 16.41
C LYS A 57 8.37 1.93 17.82
N ASP A 58 9.29 2.89 17.98
CA ASP A 58 9.91 3.19 19.28
C ASP A 58 8.92 3.78 20.30
N GLN A 59 7.78 4.31 19.83
CA GLN A 59 6.69 4.79 20.68
C GLN A 59 5.70 3.70 21.10
N CYS A 60 5.82 2.49 20.54
CA CYS A 60 4.91 1.38 20.80
C CYS A 60 5.52 0.36 21.79
N ASP A 61 4.66 -0.45 22.42
CA ASP A 61 5.14 -1.59 23.21
C ASP A 61 5.78 -2.63 22.28
N GLY A 62 7.11 -2.71 22.30
CA GLY A 62 7.91 -3.58 21.44
C GLY A 62 7.59 -5.08 21.58
N GLU A 63 6.96 -5.48 22.68
CA GLU A 63 6.52 -6.86 22.90
C GLU A 63 5.20 -7.19 22.19
N LEU A 64 4.37 -6.19 21.91
CA LEU A 64 3.13 -6.37 21.15
C LEU A 64 3.40 -6.64 19.67
N GLY A 65 4.50 -6.10 19.13
CA GLY A 65 4.74 -6.11 17.69
C GLY A 65 3.78 -5.17 16.94
N GLY A 66 3.81 -5.26 15.61
CA GLY A 66 2.96 -4.47 14.72
C GLY A 66 3.47 -4.55 13.29
N THR A 67 2.72 -4.06 12.30
CA THR A 67 3.14 -4.06 10.89
C THR A 67 3.50 -2.65 10.47
N LEU A 68 4.73 -2.44 10.00
CA LEU A 68 5.19 -1.16 9.50
C LEU A 68 4.84 -1.06 8.01
N CYS A 69 3.81 -0.32 7.66
CA CYS A 69 3.26 -0.30 6.30
C CYS A 69 3.83 0.87 5.48
N LEU A 70 4.40 0.55 4.32
CA LEU A 70 4.88 1.48 3.31
C LEU A 70 4.12 1.28 2.00
N LEU A 71 3.43 2.31 1.55
CA LEU A 71 2.63 2.30 0.31
C LEU A 71 3.23 3.30 -0.68
N TYR A 72 3.58 2.87 -1.89
CA TYR A 72 4.04 3.77 -2.96
C TYR A 72 3.02 3.86 -4.09
N ASN A 73 2.56 5.07 -4.39
CA ASN A 73 1.67 5.28 -5.51
C ASN A 73 2.45 5.64 -6.79
N ALA A 74 2.42 4.76 -7.79
CA ALA A 74 2.91 4.97 -9.14
C ALA A 74 1.81 4.71 -10.18
N THR A 75 0.55 5.02 -9.86
CA THR A 75 -0.60 4.79 -10.77
C THR A 75 -0.80 5.93 -11.77
N GLY A 76 -0.01 7.01 -11.68
CA GLY A 76 -0.12 8.20 -12.52
C GLY A 76 -1.12 9.24 -12.01
N ASP A 77 -2.02 8.90 -11.08
CA ASP A 77 -2.96 9.81 -10.42
C ASP A 77 -2.97 9.58 -8.90
N PRO A 78 -3.53 10.49 -8.08
CA PRO A 78 -3.71 10.22 -6.65
C PRO A 78 -4.66 9.05 -6.39
N ILE A 79 -4.31 8.21 -5.40
CA ILE A 79 -5.21 7.20 -4.85
C ILE A 79 -5.75 7.69 -3.50
N ARG A 80 -7.01 7.37 -3.18
CA ARG A 80 -7.73 7.89 -2.01
C ARG A 80 -8.23 6.79 -1.13
N TYR A 81 -8.10 6.95 0.18
CA TYR A 81 -8.61 6.00 1.15
C TYR A 81 -10.13 5.77 0.94
N VAL A 82 -10.53 4.50 0.92
CA VAL A 82 -11.93 4.07 0.79
C VAL A 82 -12.40 3.45 2.10
N THR A 83 -11.71 2.39 2.53
CA THR A 83 -12.04 1.65 3.75
C THR A 83 -10.83 0.88 4.27
N HIS A 84 -10.97 0.30 5.47
CA HIS A 84 -10.08 -0.69 6.03
C HIS A 84 -10.91 -1.82 6.63
N TYR A 85 -10.25 -2.93 6.95
CA TYR A 85 -10.88 -4.02 7.68
C TYR A 85 -9.88 -4.64 8.65
N ASP A 86 -10.33 -4.91 9.88
CA ASP A 86 -9.53 -5.54 10.91
C ASP A 86 -10.17 -6.88 11.28
N TRP A 87 -9.53 -7.99 10.88
CA TRP A 87 -9.98 -9.34 11.26
C TRP A 87 -9.62 -9.67 12.72
N GLY A 88 -8.56 -9.03 13.22
CA GLY A 88 -8.19 -9.04 14.63
C GLY A 88 -8.66 -7.78 15.33
N ASN A 89 -8.39 -7.70 16.64
CA ASN A 89 -8.51 -6.43 17.35
C ASN A 89 -7.26 -5.59 17.02
N GLY A 90 -7.02 -5.29 15.75
CA GLY A 90 -5.96 -4.39 15.30
C GLY A 90 -6.46 -2.95 15.22
N HIS A 91 -5.54 -1.99 15.13
CA HIS A 91 -5.87 -0.60 14.83
C HIS A 91 -4.67 0.14 14.24
N PRO A 92 -4.88 1.28 13.55
CA PRO A 92 -3.78 2.17 13.21
C PRO A 92 -3.09 2.65 14.49
N GLY A 93 -1.76 2.75 14.45
CA GLY A 93 -0.92 3.21 15.54
C GLY A 93 -1.10 4.71 15.82
N PRO A 94 -0.03 5.45 16.18
CA PRO A 94 -0.14 6.86 16.57
C PRO A 94 -0.74 7.78 15.49
N THR A 95 -0.69 7.37 14.23
CA THR A 95 -1.16 8.16 13.09
C THR A 95 -2.26 7.45 12.30
N PRO A 96 -3.25 8.20 11.78
CA PRO A 96 -4.34 7.62 11.01
C PRO A 96 -3.84 7.08 9.66
N TYR A 97 -4.68 6.27 9.02
CA TYR A 97 -4.43 5.87 7.64
C TYR A 97 -4.35 7.11 6.72
N PRO A 98 -3.38 7.16 5.78
CA PRO A 98 -3.27 8.24 4.81
C PRO A 98 -4.54 8.38 3.97
N MET A 99 -5.18 9.55 3.99
CA MET A 99 -6.44 9.77 3.26
C MET A 99 -6.27 9.87 1.73
N GLU A 100 -5.12 10.36 1.29
CA GLU A 100 -4.75 10.48 -0.12
C GLU A 100 -3.25 10.28 -0.26
N ILE A 101 -2.83 9.55 -1.29
CA ILE A 101 -1.42 9.33 -1.64
C ILE A 101 -1.27 9.80 -3.09
N ALA A 102 -0.54 10.90 -3.33
CA ALA A 102 -0.35 11.38 -4.70
C ALA A 102 0.62 10.48 -5.48
N ASN A 103 0.52 10.51 -6.81
CA ASN A 103 1.47 9.83 -7.68
C ASN A 103 2.91 10.26 -7.35
N GLY A 104 3.83 9.31 -7.21
CA GLY A 104 5.22 9.56 -6.83
C GLY A 104 5.49 9.65 -5.33
N GLN A 105 4.47 9.51 -4.47
CA GLN A 105 4.64 9.59 -3.01
C GLN A 105 4.67 8.22 -2.34
N TRP A 106 5.45 8.14 -1.26
CA TRP A 106 5.32 7.11 -0.24
C TRP A 106 4.36 7.56 0.86
N ALA A 107 3.56 6.63 1.33
CA ALA A 107 2.79 6.78 2.54
C ALA A 107 3.26 5.75 3.58
N ALA A 108 3.32 6.16 4.83
CA ALA A 108 3.81 5.34 5.92
C ALA A 108 2.86 5.39 7.10
N PHE A 109 2.48 4.22 7.62
CA PHE A 109 1.67 4.09 8.82
C PHE A 109 2.02 2.79 9.55
N LEU A 110 1.65 2.71 10.83
CA LEU A 110 1.86 1.53 11.65
C LEU A 110 0.49 0.91 11.96
N HIS A 111 0.37 -0.42 11.89
CA HIS A 111 -0.78 -1.17 12.36
C HIS A 111 -0.40 -2.05 13.54
N VAL A 112 -1.11 -1.97 14.65
CA VAL A 112 -0.74 -2.63 15.91
C VAL A 112 -1.91 -3.42 16.49
N PRO A 113 -1.64 -4.44 17.32
CA PRO A 113 -2.69 -5.11 18.07
C PRO A 113 -3.19 -4.22 19.21
N LEU A 114 -4.46 -4.40 19.59
CA LEU A 114 -5.13 -3.63 20.64
C LEU A 114 -4.50 -3.86 22.03
N SER A 115 -4.08 -5.09 22.33
CA SER A 115 -3.48 -5.43 23.63
C SER A 115 -2.73 -6.77 23.60
N ARG A 116 -2.02 -7.08 24.69
CA ARG A 116 -1.28 -8.35 24.85
C ARG A 116 -2.20 -9.57 24.80
N ASP A 117 -3.41 -9.43 25.33
CA ASP A 117 -4.42 -10.49 25.35
C ASP A 117 -5.15 -10.65 23.99
N LYS A 118 -4.89 -9.72 23.04
CA LYS A 118 -5.47 -9.70 21.70
C LYS A 118 -4.39 -9.40 20.66
N PRO A 119 -3.37 -10.26 20.51
CA PRO A 119 -2.11 -9.91 19.85
C PRO A 119 -2.16 -9.99 18.31
N TYR A 120 -3.36 -10.07 17.72
CA TYR A 120 -3.57 -10.25 16.28
C TYR A 120 -3.75 -8.89 15.61
N ALA A 121 -2.73 -8.46 14.85
CA ALA A 121 -2.74 -7.25 14.02
C ALA A 121 -2.93 -7.60 12.53
N THR A 122 -3.97 -8.38 12.26
CA THR A 122 -4.37 -8.80 10.91
C THR A 122 -5.34 -7.79 10.35
N GLY A 123 -4.98 -7.15 9.24
CA GLY A 123 -5.74 -6.02 8.70
C GLY A 123 -5.64 -5.89 7.20
N ALA A 124 -6.50 -5.04 6.64
CA ALA A 124 -6.50 -4.65 5.25
C ALA A 124 -6.79 -3.16 5.10
N ILE A 125 -6.28 -2.57 4.02
CA ILE A 125 -6.56 -1.20 3.62
C ILE A 125 -6.92 -1.14 2.14
N VAL A 126 -7.85 -0.26 1.79
CA VAL A 126 -8.37 -0.10 0.44
C VAL A 126 -8.24 1.35 0.00
N TYR A 127 -7.65 1.54 -1.18
CA TYR A 127 -7.58 2.83 -1.85
C TYR A 127 -8.31 2.81 -3.18
N GLY A 128 -9.15 3.81 -3.44
CA GLY A 128 -9.78 4.05 -4.72
C GLY A 128 -8.82 4.79 -5.66
N GLY A 129 -8.73 4.33 -6.90
CA GLY A 129 -7.91 4.89 -7.95
C GLY A 129 -8.56 4.68 -9.31
N LYS A 130 -7.73 4.67 -10.37
CA LYS A 130 -8.17 4.46 -11.74
C LYS A 130 -7.30 3.42 -12.44
N ASP A 131 -7.92 2.65 -13.32
CA ASP A 131 -7.21 1.77 -14.24
C ASP A 131 -6.57 2.57 -15.39
N PRO A 132 -5.77 1.96 -16.29
CA PRO A 132 -5.16 2.69 -17.41
C PRO A 132 -6.17 3.35 -18.36
N ARG A 133 -7.43 2.91 -18.38
CA ARG A 133 -8.50 3.43 -19.23
C ARG A 133 -9.26 4.58 -18.54
N GLY A 134 -8.98 4.85 -17.27
CA GLY A 134 -9.67 5.89 -16.48
C GLY A 134 -10.88 5.41 -15.71
N VAL A 135 -11.16 4.10 -15.72
CA VAL A 135 -12.26 3.49 -14.97
C VAL A 135 -11.89 3.43 -13.49
N ASP A 136 -12.80 3.87 -12.63
CA ASP A 136 -12.60 3.82 -11.18
C ASP A 136 -12.49 2.37 -10.69
N CYS A 137 -11.52 2.11 -9.81
CA CYS A 137 -11.29 0.79 -9.20
C CYS A 137 -10.74 0.93 -7.77
N ASP A 138 -10.88 -0.13 -6.99
CA ASP A 138 -10.38 -0.22 -5.61
C ASP A 138 -9.16 -1.14 -5.56
N TRP A 139 -8.13 -0.70 -4.84
CA TRP A 139 -6.85 -1.36 -4.65
C TRP A 139 -6.72 -1.78 -3.20
N MET A 140 -6.78 -3.07 -2.92
CA MET A 140 -6.75 -3.63 -1.58
C MET A 140 -5.40 -4.26 -1.28
N VAL A 141 -4.86 -3.97 -0.11
CA VAL A 141 -3.69 -4.62 0.49
C VAL A 141 -4.08 -5.17 1.84
N SER A 142 -3.81 -6.45 2.08
CA SER A 142 -4.07 -7.13 3.36
C SER A 142 -2.81 -7.81 3.88
N TRP A 143 -2.72 -7.92 5.20
CA TRP A 143 -1.61 -8.55 5.90
C TRP A 143 -2.07 -9.34 7.11
N ASP A 144 -1.33 -10.40 7.38
CA ASP A 144 -1.33 -11.12 8.64
C ASP A 144 0.06 -11.13 9.24
N ASN A 145 0.17 -10.63 10.46
CA ASN A 145 1.40 -10.57 11.21
C ASN A 145 1.26 -11.43 12.48
N PRO A 146 1.49 -12.76 12.39
CA PRO A 146 1.21 -13.66 13.50
C PRO A 146 2.18 -13.40 14.67
N THR A 147 1.69 -13.49 15.90
CA THR A 147 2.51 -13.33 17.11
C THR A 147 3.55 -14.44 17.26
N ASP A 148 3.14 -15.68 16.97
CA ASP A 148 4.04 -16.85 16.96
C ASP A 148 4.82 -16.91 15.65
N LYS A 149 6.06 -16.38 15.69
CA LYS A 149 7.01 -16.39 14.57
C LYS A 149 7.75 -17.71 14.37
N ILE A 150 7.65 -18.64 15.32
CA ILE A 150 8.34 -19.93 15.22
C ILE A 150 7.55 -20.85 14.30
N ASN A 151 6.24 -20.89 14.49
CA ASN A 151 5.37 -21.81 13.75
C ASN A 151 4.65 -21.14 12.58
N ASN A 152 4.56 -19.81 12.54
CA ASN A 152 3.82 -19.09 11.51
C ASN A 152 4.67 -18.05 10.81
N THR A 153 4.46 -17.93 9.50
CA THR A 153 5.04 -16.87 8.67
C THR A 153 4.02 -15.79 8.41
N PRO A 154 4.44 -14.51 8.32
CA PRO A 154 3.54 -13.45 7.87
C PRO A 154 2.93 -13.75 6.50
N LYS A 155 1.72 -13.28 6.31
CA LYS A 155 0.96 -13.43 5.07
C LYS A 155 0.62 -12.07 4.52
N ILE A 156 0.60 -11.93 3.20
CA ILE A 156 0.04 -10.76 2.53
C ILE A 156 -0.80 -11.19 1.34
N TYR A 157 -1.80 -10.40 1.02
CA TYR A 157 -2.61 -10.59 -0.17
C TYR A 157 -3.07 -9.25 -0.70
N SER A 158 -3.15 -9.14 -2.02
CA SER A 158 -3.64 -7.94 -2.69
C SER A 158 -4.65 -8.30 -3.75
N GLU A 159 -5.56 -7.37 -4.02
CA GLU A 159 -6.61 -7.57 -5.03
C GLU A 159 -7.03 -6.20 -5.55
N ILE A 160 -7.31 -6.10 -6.86
CA ILE A 160 -7.78 -4.87 -7.49
C ILE A 160 -9.12 -5.16 -8.14
N ARG A 161 -10.16 -4.45 -7.68
CA ARG A 161 -11.55 -4.71 -8.04
C ARG A 161 -12.25 -3.45 -8.51
N GLU A 162 -13.48 -3.61 -8.99
CA GLU A 162 -14.36 -2.50 -9.31
C GLU A 162 -14.55 -1.57 -8.09
N LYS A 163 -14.84 -0.31 -8.38
CA LYS A 163 -15.13 0.70 -7.36
C LYS A 163 -16.19 0.20 -6.37
N ASN A 164 -15.93 0.41 -5.08
CA ASN A 164 -16.77 0.04 -3.95
C ASN A 164 -16.90 -1.47 -3.69
N HIS A 165 -16.12 -2.33 -4.35
CA HIS A 165 -16.17 -3.78 -4.13
C HIS A 165 -16.03 -4.11 -2.63
N PHE A 166 -15.06 -3.51 -1.95
CA PHE A 166 -14.73 -3.80 -0.55
C PHE A 166 -15.62 -3.09 0.47
N LEU A 167 -16.66 -2.38 0.05
CA LEU A 167 -17.67 -1.83 0.97
C LEU A 167 -18.68 -2.89 1.42
N ASN A 168 -18.79 -4.02 0.70
CA ASN A 168 -19.60 -5.14 1.12
C ASN A 168 -18.83 -6.01 2.14
N PRO A 169 -19.28 -6.12 3.40
CA PRO A 169 -18.59 -6.91 4.40
C PRO A 169 -18.51 -8.41 4.10
N ASP A 170 -19.39 -8.93 3.24
CA ASP A 170 -19.45 -10.35 2.89
C ASP A 170 -18.21 -10.86 2.14
N TYR A 171 -17.39 -9.96 1.58
CA TYR A 171 -16.16 -10.33 0.87
C TYR A 171 -14.96 -10.54 1.79
N TRP A 172 -14.93 -9.97 2.99
CA TRP A 172 -13.77 -10.06 3.89
C TRP A 172 -13.44 -11.50 4.34
N PRO A 173 -14.40 -12.41 4.57
CA PRO A 173 -14.07 -13.81 4.82
C PRO A 173 -13.33 -14.48 3.65
N ALA A 174 -13.70 -14.15 2.40
CA ALA A 174 -13.02 -14.68 1.22
C ALA A 174 -11.60 -14.13 1.10
N VAL A 175 -11.42 -12.82 1.30
CA VAL A 175 -10.11 -12.16 1.32
C VAL A 175 -9.21 -12.78 2.40
N TYR A 176 -9.74 -13.00 3.60
CA TYR A 176 -8.99 -13.65 4.68
C TYR A 176 -8.51 -15.05 4.30
N ASN A 177 -9.40 -15.88 3.75
CA ASN A 177 -9.04 -17.24 3.35
C ASN A 177 -7.95 -17.25 2.26
N LYS A 178 -8.04 -16.36 1.27
CA LYS A 178 -7.00 -16.20 0.23
C LYS A 178 -5.67 -15.76 0.84
N MET A 179 -5.69 -14.83 1.80
CA MET A 179 -4.50 -14.39 2.52
C MET A 179 -3.87 -15.49 3.37
N GLN A 180 -4.65 -16.30 4.08
CA GLN A 180 -4.09 -17.34 4.95
C GLN A 180 -3.31 -18.42 4.18
N VAL A 181 -3.69 -18.69 2.93
CA VAL A 181 -2.97 -19.61 2.04
C VAL A 181 -1.89 -18.94 1.18
N SER A 182 -1.69 -17.63 1.33
CA SER A 182 -0.68 -16.87 0.58
C SER A 182 0.71 -16.98 1.20
N GLY A 183 1.67 -16.23 0.65
CA GLY A 183 3.03 -16.12 1.14
C GLY A 183 3.38 -14.72 1.64
N ILE A 184 4.68 -14.45 1.67
CA ILE A 184 5.26 -13.15 2.07
C ILE A 184 5.33 -12.14 0.92
N CYS A 185 4.96 -12.54 -0.30
CA CYS A 185 4.92 -11.70 -1.48
C CYS A 185 3.70 -12.07 -2.35
N HIS A 186 3.15 -11.07 -3.04
CA HIS A 186 2.00 -11.22 -3.92
C HIS A 186 2.07 -10.16 -5.02
N ASP A 187 1.64 -10.54 -6.22
CA ASP A 187 1.56 -9.66 -7.37
C ASP A 187 0.23 -9.92 -8.08
N SER A 188 -0.64 -8.90 -8.08
CA SER A 188 -2.01 -9.04 -8.57
C SER A 188 -2.11 -9.24 -10.09
N VAL A 189 -1.02 -9.04 -10.86
CA VAL A 189 -1.04 -9.16 -12.33
C VAL A 189 -1.51 -10.54 -12.80
N LYS A 190 -1.29 -11.59 -12.00
CA LYS A 190 -1.65 -12.97 -12.34
C LYS A 190 -3.04 -13.37 -11.83
N ASP A 191 -3.72 -12.52 -11.08
CA ASP A 191 -5.03 -12.86 -10.57
C ASP A 191 -6.05 -12.82 -11.72
N VAL A 192 -6.85 -13.88 -11.83
CA VAL A 192 -7.91 -14.05 -12.86
C VAL A 192 -8.89 -12.87 -12.92
N ASP A 193 -8.93 -12.16 -11.81
CA ASP A 193 -9.98 -11.29 -11.33
C ASP A 193 -9.49 -9.84 -11.18
N ASN A 194 -8.22 -9.59 -11.52
CA ASN A 194 -7.55 -8.31 -11.41
C ASN A 194 -8.13 -7.30 -12.42
N GLN A 195 -8.28 -6.04 -11.98
CA GLN A 195 -8.67 -4.95 -12.85
C GLN A 195 -7.68 -4.80 -14.03
N TYR A 196 -8.23 -4.61 -15.24
CA TYR A 196 -7.47 -4.54 -16.48
C TYR A 196 -6.29 -3.56 -16.41
N GLY A 197 -5.09 -4.07 -16.68
CA GLY A 197 -3.88 -3.25 -16.80
C GLY A 197 -3.43 -2.58 -15.50
N CYS A 198 -3.91 -3.03 -14.34
CA CYS A 198 -3.43 -2.61 -13.03
C CYS A 198 -2.43 -3.64 -12.47
N SER A 199 -1.47 -3.20 -11.65
CA SER A 199 -0.49 -4.07 -10.98
C SER A 199 -0.24 -3.60 -9.55
N LEU A 200 -0.47 -4.48 -8.58
CA LEU A 200 -0.22 -4.24 -7.17
C LEU A 200 0.73 -5.29 -6.62
N SER A 201 2.00 -4.90 -6.45
CA SER A 201 3.04 -5.73 -5.85
C SER A 201 3.12 -5.46 -4.36
N VAL A 202 3.06 -6.51 -3.55
CA VAL A 202 3.12 -6.43 -2.08
C VAL A 202 4.15 -7.43 -1.55
N SER A 203 4.91 -7.02 -0.54
CA SER A 203 5.83 -7.88 0.19
C SER A 203 5.85 -7.54 1.67
N ILE A 204 6.19 -8.52 2.52
CA ILE A 204 6.32 -8.34 3.97
C ILE A 204 7.57 -9.05 4.51
N GLY A 205 8.24 -8.43 5.47
CA GLY A 205 9.33 -9.07 6.24
C GLY A 205 8.83 -10.13 7.23
N SER A 206 9.73 -10.74 8.00
CA SER A 206 9.41 -11.86 8.91
C SER A 206 9.66 -11.59 10.41
N ASN A 207 10.03 -10.38 10.80
CA ASN A 207 10.32 -10.04 12.20
C ASN A 207 9.04 -9.62 12.98
N ARG A 208 9.15 -9.19 14.25
CA ARG A 208 7.99 -8.72 15.07
C ARG A 208 7.35 -7.41 14.59
N PHE A 209 8.16 -6.55 13.97
CA PHE A 209 7.76 -5.31 13.31
C PHE A 209 8.06 -5.36 11.81
N PRO A 210 7.48 -6.32 11.04
CA PRO A 210 7.89 -6.50 9.68
C PRO A 210 7.50 -5.28 8.87
N ILE A 211 8.38 -4.89 7.95
CA ILE A 211 8.07 -3.86 6.97
C ILE A 211 7.25 -4.53 5.88
N LEU A 212 6.03 -4.04 5.68
CA LEU A 212 5.20 -4.29 4.52
C LEU A 212 5.48 -3.19 3.49
N VAL A 213 5.74 -3.59 2.25
CA VAL A 213 5.91 -2.67 1.11
C VAL A 213 4.87 -3.02 0.06
N ALA A 214 4.03 -2.06 -0.30
CA ALA A 214 3.09 -2.16 -1.41
C ALA A 214 3.40 -1.09 -2.48
N VAL A 215 3.41 -1.49 -3.74
CA VAL A 215 3.63 -0.61 -4.89
C VAL A 215 2.43 -0.71 -5.81
N PHE A 216 1.69 0.40 -5.94
CA PHE A 216 0.52 0.54 -6.81
C PHE A 216 1.01 1.08 -8.16
N THR A 217 0.83 0.34 -9.25
CA THR A 217 1.31 0.76 -10.57
C THR A 217 0.39 0.25 -11.68
N LEU A 218 0.57 0.76 -12.90
CA LEU A 218 -0.10 0.23 -14.08
C LEU A 218 0.75 -0.88 -14.70
N GLN A 219 0.15 -1.76 -15.50
CA GLN A 219 0.89 -2.70 -16.34
C GLN A 219 1.54 -1.92 -17.51
N ASP A 220 2.69 -2.41 -17.97
CA ASP A 220 3.45 -1.87 -19.11
C ASP A 220 4.00 -0.43 -18.92
N VAL A 221 4.20 0.01 -17.67
CA VAL A 221 4.89 1.28 -17.34
C VAL A 221 6.33 1.07 -16.91
#